data_AF-A0A964NHX4-F1
#
_entry.id   AF-A0A964NHX4-F1
#
_cell.length_a   1.000
_cell.length_b   1.000
_cell.length_c   1.000
_cell.angle_alpha   90.00
_cell.angle_beta   90.00
_cell.angle_gamma   90.00
#
_symmetry.space_group_name_H-M   'P 1'
#
loop_
_entity.id
_entity.type
_entity.pdbx_description
1 polymer ?
#
loop_
_entity_poly.entity_id
_entity_poly.type
_entity_poly.pdbx_seq_one_letter_code
_entity_poly.pdbx_strand_id
1 'polypeptide(L)'
;MQSEPADAGRMPPFGTARRIRTRSIWAVALFTASLPPAFIGFGIANATDDQTNLAMPLAFIFWTIGLLFALWAAFPTLRYWDGLPGPVRWLGALPLLSVSLFLSAALIGVLLL
;
A
#
# COMPACT_ATOMS: atom_id res chain seq x y z
N MET A 1 -34.40 11.10 28.88
CA MET A 1 -33.42 10.19 28.25
C MET A 1 -32.58 11.00 27.29
N GLN A 2 -31.40 11.44 27.72
CA GLN A 2 -30.40 12.05 26.85
C GLN A 2 -29.76 10.92 26.06
N SER A 3 -30.02 10.86 24.75
CA SER A 3 -29.30 9.99 23.84
C SER A 3 -27.84 10.43 23.81
N GLU A 4 -26.95 9.61 24.38
CA GLU A 4 -25.51 9.72 24.20
C GLU A 4 -25.17 9.94 22.71
N PRO A 5 -24.15 10.74 22.38
CA PRO A 5 -23.78 11.00 20.99
C PRO A 5 -23.14 9.73 20.42
N ALA A 6 -23.96 8.83 19.86
CA ALA A 6 -23.56 7.64 19.11
C ALA A 6 -22.67 7.97 17.88
N ASP A 7 -22.44 9.25 17.61
CA ASP A 7 -21.59 9.78 16.55
C ASP A 7 -20.16 10.14 17.01
N ALA A 8 -19.92 10.31 18.32
CA ALA A 8 -18.61 10.73 18.83
C ALA A 8 -17.52 9.65 18.62
N GLY A 9 -17.91 8.37 18.58
CA GLY A 9 -16.99 7.25 18.29
C GLY A 9 -16.66 7.06 16.81
N ARG A 10 -17.42 7.69 15.89
CA ARG A 10 -17.28 7.56 14.44
C ARG A 10 -16.48 8.71 13.81
N MET A 11 -16.34 9.84 14.51
CA MET A 11 -15.50 10.94 14.06
C MET A 11 -14.01 10.59 14.22
N PRO A 12 -13.20 10.73 13.15
CA PRO A 12 -11.77 10.45 13.23
C PRO A 12 -11.07 11.44 14.19
N PRO A 13 -10.17 10.97 15.08
CA PRO A 13 -9.44 11.86 15.96
C PRO A 13 -8.58 12.87 15.18
N PHE A 14 -8.33 14.05 15.75
CA PHE A 14 -7.51 15.09 15.13
C PHE A 14 -6.15 14.54 14.68
N GLY A 15 -5.76 14.83 13.44
CA GLY A 15 -4.51 14.34 12.84
C GLY A 15 -4.59 12.96 12.18
N THR A 16 -5.74 12.26 12.20
CA THR A 16 -5.91 10.98 11.49
C THR A 16 -5.64 11.11 10.00
N ALA A 17 -6.11 12.19 9.36
CA ALA A 17 -5.85 12.47 7.95
C ALA A 17 -4.34 12.60 7.63
N ARG A 18 -3.56 13.22 8.53
CA ARG A 18 -2.11 13.36 8.36
C ARG A 18 -1.39 12.03 8.52
N ARG A 19 -1.83 11.19 9.47
CA ARG A 19 -1.30 9.83 9.66
C ARG A 19 -1.60 8.93 8.45
N ILE A 20 -2.82 8.99 7.90
CA ILE A 20 -3.19 8.27 6.67
C ILE A 20 -2.27 8.73 5.53
N ARG A 21 -2.13 10.05 5.32
CA ARG A 21 -1.28 10.59 4.25
C ARG A 21 0.18 10.15 4.37
N THR A 22 0.79 10.26 5.56
CA THR A 22 2.18 9.82 5.78
C THR A 22 2.34 8.33 5.51
N ARG A 23 1.40 7.49 5.96
CA ARG A 23 1.45 6.03 5.72
C ARG A 23 1.28 5.68 4.24
N SER A 24 0.36 6.35 3.54
CA SER A 24 0.17 6.17 2.09
C SER A 24 1.42 6.57 1.31
N ILE A 25 2.09 7.68 1.68
CA ILE A 25 3.35 8.09 1.05
C ILE A 25 4.44 7.02 1.28
N TRP A 26 4.56 6.49 2.49
CA TRP A 26 5.50 5.40 2.79
C TRP A 26 5.21 4.14 1.99
N ALA A 27 3.94 3.74 1.86
CA ALA A 27 3.55 2.60 1.03
C ALA A 27 3.98 2.80 -0.43
N VAL A 28 3.66 3.95 -1.03
CA VAL A 28 4.01 4.27 -2.43
C VAL A 28 5.54 4.32 -2.61
N ALA A 29 6.27 4.93 -1.67
CA ALA A 29 7.73 5.00 -1.73
C ALA A 29 8.37 3.61 -1.67
N LEU A 30 7.90 2.72 -0.80
CA LEU A 30 8.41 1.35 -0.68
C LEU A 30 8.09 0.49 -1.91
N PHE A 31 6.90 0.62 -2.49
CA PHE A 31 6.58 -0.03 -3.77
C PHE A 31 7.45 0.47 -4.91
N THR A 32 7.68 1.79 -4.98
CA THR A 32 8.56 2.35 -5.99
C THR A 32 10.00 1.87 -5.79
N ALA A 33 10.46 1.77 -4.54
CA ALA A 33 11.78 1.26 -4.20
C ALA A 33 11.95 -0.24 -4.47
N SER A 34 10.86 -1.02 -4.53
CA SER A 34 10.91 -2.45 -4.88
C SER A 34 11.07 -2.69 -6.38
N LEU A 35 10.81 -1.69 -7.24
CA LEU A 35 10.87 -1.85 -8.69
C LEU A 35 12.29 -2.18 -9.20
N PRO A 36 13.35 -1.42 -8.86
CA PRO A 36 14.70 -1.72 -9.37
C PRO A 36 15.19 -3.15 -9.07
N PRO A 37 15.10 -3.68 -7.83
CA PRO A 37 15.50 -5.06 -7.58
C PRO A 37 14.55 -6.08 -8.25
N ALA A 38 13.26 -5.77 -8.44
CA ALA A 38 12.37 -6.64 -9.21
C ALA A 38 12.82 -6.75 -10.68
N PHE A 39 13.16 -5.64 -11.33
CA PHE A 39 13.66 -5.64 -12.72
C PHE A 39 14.95 -6.45 -12.88
N ILE A 40 15.85 -6.37 -11.90
CA ILE A 40 17.08 -7.18 -11.87
C ILE A 40 16.74 -8.67 -11.64
N GLY A 41 15.91 -8.98 -10.65
CA GLY A 41 15.54 -10.36 -10.30
C GLY A 41 14.74 -11.10 -11.39
N PHE A 42 13.98 -10.37 -12.22
CA PHE A 42 13.29 -10.93 -13.38
C PHE A 42 14.17 -11.02 -14.64
N GLY A 43 15.46 -10.63 -14.58
CA GLY A 43 16.38 -10.70 -15.71
C GLY A 43 16.10 -9.66 -16.81
N ILE A 44 15.34 -8.60 -16.51
CA ILE A 44 15.01 -7.53 -17.46
C ILE A 44 16.21 -6.58 -17.64
N ALA A 45 17.03 -6.42 -16.59
CA ALA A 45 18.27 -5.65 -16.61
C ALA A 45 19.48 -6.57 -16.42
N ASN A 46 20.54 -6.36 -17.19
CA ASN A 46 21.81 -7.08 -17.02
C ASN A 46 22.43 -6.72 -15.67
N ALA A 47 22.59 -7.73 -14.80
CA ALA A 47 23.25 -7.63 -13.51
C ALA A 47 24.17 -8.83 -13.32
N THR A 48 25.14 -8.72 -12.40
CA THR A 48 25.98 -9.86 -12.04
C THR A 48 25.17 -10.94 -11.32
N ASP A 49 25.60 -12.21 -11.39
CA ASP A 49 24.90 -13.33 -10.73
C ASP A 49 24.69 -13.09 -9.23
N ASP A 50 25.67 -12.49 -8.55
CA ASP A 50 25.57 -12.07 -7.15
C ASP A 50 24.48 -11.01 -6.91
N GLN A 51 24.32 -10.05 -7.82
CA GLN A 51 23.24 -9.04 -7.74
C GLN A 51 21.86 -9.69 -7.96
N THR A 52 21.74 -10.62 -8.90
CA THR A 52 20.48 -11.33 -9.19
C THR A 52 20.03 -12.17 -8.00
N ASN A 53 20.97 -12.87 -7.35
CA ASN A 53 20.70 -13.69 -6.17
C ASN A 53 20.18 -12.87 -4.97
N LEU A 54 20.64 -11.63 -4.83
CA LEU A 54 20.17 -10.73 -3.77
C LEU A 54 18.93 -9.92 -4.18
N ALA A 55 18.71 -9.69 -5.47
CA ALA A 55 17.65 -8.83 -5.98
C ALA A 55 16.24 -9.39 -5.71
N MET A 56 16.01 -10.69 -5.95
CA MET A 56 14.72 -11.33 -5.70
C MET A 56 14.27 -11.23 -4.22
N PRO A 57 15.09 -11.64 -3.23
CA PRO A 57 14.69 -11.50 -1.83
C PRO A 57 14.54 -10.04 -1.39
N LEU A 58 15.37 -9.11 -1.89
CA LEU A 58 15.21 -7.68 -1.61
C LEU A 58 13.87 -7.14 -2.14
N ALA A 59 13.54 -7.47 -3.39
CA ALA A 59 12.29 -7.08 -4.02
C ALA A 59 11.09 -7.59 -3.21
N PHE A 60 11.15 -8.84 -2.77
CA PHE A 60 10.10 -9.45 -1.95
C PHE A 60 9.96 -8.77 -0.58
N ILE A 61 11.07 -8.44 0.08
CA ILE A 61 11.06 -7.71 1.37
C ILE A 61 10.45 -6.32 1.19
N PHE A 62 10.93 -5.52 0.23
CA PHE A 62 10.40 -4.18 -0.02
C PHE A 62 8.92 -4.22 -0.37
N TRP A 63 8.51 -5.18 -1.19
CA TRP A 63 7.11 -5.38 -1.56
C TRP A 63 6.24 -5.75 -0.37
N THR A 64 6.69 -6.71 0.46
CA THR A 64 5.96 -7.16 1.66
C THR A 64 5.79 -6.03 2.68
N ILE A 65 6.85 -5.24 2.91
CA ILE A 65 6.79 -4.07 3.81
C ILE A 65 5.87 -2.99 3.23
N GLY A 66 5.92 -2.73 1.92
CA GLY A 66 5.00 -1.83 1.23
C GLY A 66 3.53 -2.26 1.38
N LEU A 67 3.26 -3.57 1.28
CA LEU A 67 1.93 -4.15 1.45
C LEU A 67 1.44 -4.01 2.90
N LEU A 68 2.30 -4.23 3.89
CA LEU A 68 1.98 -3.98 5.31
C LEU A 68 1.61 -2.52 5.55
N PHE A 69 2.35 -1.57 4.97
CA PHE A 69 2.03 -0.15 5.07
C PHE A 69 0.73 0.22 4.36
N ALA A 70 0.43 -0.41 3.21
CA ALA A 70 -0.83 -0.23 2.51
C ALA A 70 -2.02 -0.73 3.34
N LEU A 71 -1.91 -1.94 3.93
CA LEU A 71 -2.93 -2.48 4.85
C LEU A 71 -3.10 -1.59 6.09
N TRP A 72 -2.00 -1.08 6.64
CA TRP A 72 -2.03 -0.22 7.81
C TRP A 72 -2.57 1.19 7.53
N ALA A 73 -2.47 1.68 6.30
CA ALA A 73 -3.15 2.88 5.83
C ALA A 73 -4.63 2.63 5.58
N ALA A 74 -4.98 1.47 5.03
CA ALA A 74 -6.35 1.11 4.72
C ALA A 74 -7.22 0.87 5.96
N PHE A 75 -6.67 0.22 7.00
CA PHE A 75 -7.41 -0.09 8.22
C PHE A 75 -8.10 1.13 8.87
N PRO A 76 -7.40 2.25 9.19
CA PRO A 76 -8.05 3.44 9.72
C PRO A 76 -8.95 4.14 8.68
N THR A 77 -8.64 4.02 7.39
CA THR A 77 -9.44 4.63 6.32
C THR A 77 -10.80 3.95 6.20
N LEU A 78 -10.85 2.62 6.30
CA LEU A 78 -12.09 1.83 6.32
C LEU A 78 -12.84 2.02 7.64
N ARG A 79 -12.13 2.07 8.77
CA ARG A 79 -12.75 2.25 10.10
C ARG A 79 -13.45 3.59 10.27
N TYR A 80 -12.90 4.68 9.70
CA TYR A 80 -13.46 6.03 9.79
C TYR A 80 -13.96 6.54 8.46
N TRP A 81 -14.31 5.64 7.52
CA TRP A 81 -14.66 5.99 6.15
C TRP A 81 -15.71 7.11 6.13
N ASP A 82 -16.82 6.94 6.86
CA ASP A 82 -17.94 7.89 6.89
C ASP A 82 -17.57 9.28 7.46
N GLY A 83 -16.58 9.36 8.34
CA GLY A 83 -16.12 10.61 8.96
C GLY A 83 -14.96 11.31 8.25
N LEU A 84 -14.39 10.73 7.18
CA LEU A 84 -13.23 11.28 6.48
C LEU A 84 -13.61 12.13 5.26
N PRO A 85 -12.93 13.27 5.01
CA PRO A 85 -13.09 14.05 3.79
C PRO A 85 -12.80 13.20 2.54
N GLY A 86 -13.57 13.36 1.47
CA GLY A 86 -13.47 12.59 0.22
C GLY A 86 -12.03 12.40 -0.31
N PRO A 87 -11.17 13.44 -0.36
CA PRO A 87 -9.79 13.29 -0.81
C PRO A 87 -8.95 12.36 0.08
N VAL A 88 -9.22 12.31 1.38
CA VAL A 88 -8.48 11.48 2.35
C VAL A 88 -8.88 10.01 2.25
N ARG A 89 -10.15 9.74 1.92
CA ARG A 89 -10.65 8.38 1.61
C ARG A 89 -9.88 7.77 0.45
N TRP A 90 -9.77 8.51 -0.66
CA TRP A 90 -9.03 8.07 -1.84
C TRP A 90 -7.54 7.88 -1.55
N LEU A 91 -6.93 8.78 -0.78
CA LEU A 91 -5.51 8.69 -0.39
C LEU A 91 -5.19 7.45 0.46
N GLY A 92 -6.10 7.03 1.33
CA GLY A 92 -5.94 5.84 2.16
C GLY A 92 -6.25 4.52 1.43
N ALA A 93 -7.13 4.56 0.43
CA ALA A 93 -7.49 3.40 -0.39
C ALA A 93 -6.53 3.16 -1.57
N LEU A 94 -5.91 4.22 -2.08
CA LEU A 94 -5.00 4.21 -3.24
C LEU A 94 -3.91 3.13 -3.16
N PRO A 95 -3.17 2.98 -2.06
CA PRO A 95 -2.12 1.96 -1.96
C PRO A 95 -2.67 0.53 -2.13
N LEU A 96 -3.82 0.23 -1.52
CA LEU A 96 -4.46 -1.08 -1.66
C LEU A 96 -4.98 -1.31 -3.08
N LEU A 97 -5.57 -0.29 -3.69
CA LEU A 97 -6.04 -0.36 -5.08
C LEU A 97 -4.86 -0.63 -6.01
N SER A 98 -3.74 0.10 -5.86
CA SER A 98 -2.53 -0.14 -6.65
C SER A 98 -2.01 -1.56 -6.49
N VAL A 99 -1.91 -2.08 -5.26
CA VAL A 99 -1.48 -3.46 -5.00
C VAL A 99 -2.40 -4.47 -5.66
N SER A 100 -3.72 -4.32 -5.50
CA SER A 100 -4.72 -5.18 -6.11
C SER A 100 -4.62 -5.17 -7.64
N LEU A 101 -4.39 -4.00 -8.24
CA LEU A 101 -4.27 -3.83 -9.68
C LEU A 101 -3.01 -4.53 -10.22
N PHE A 102 -1.86 -4.33 -9.57
CA PHE A 102 -0.62 -5.01 -9.93
C PHE A 102 -0.71 -6.53 -9.75
N LEU A 103 -1.30 -7.00 -8.65
CA LEU A 103 -1.49 -8.43 -8.41
C LEU A 103 -2.42 -9.05 -9.47
N SER A 104 -3.50 -8.34 -9.83
CA SER A 104 -4.42 -8.77 -10.89
C SER A 104 -3.73 -8.82 -12.25
N ALA A 105 -2.95 -7.79 -12.59
CA ALA A 105 -2.18 -7.75 -13.84
C ALA A 105 -1.15 -8.89 -13.90
N ALA A 106 -0.44 -9.16 -12.80
CA ALA A 106 0.50 -10.28 -12.72
C ALA A 106 -0.21 -11.64 -12.88
N LEU A 107 -1.35 -11.84 -12.20
CA LEU A 107 -2.17 -13.05 -12.33
C LEU A 107 -2.66 -13.26 -13.77
N ILE A 108 -3.14 -12.20 -14.43
CA ILE A 108 -3.54 -12.24 -15.83
C ILE A 108 -2.34 -12.61 -16.71
N GLY A 109 -1.18 -12.00 -16.47
CA GLY A 109 0.06 -12.32 -17.19
C GLY A 109 0.44 -13.79 -17.08
N VAL A 110 0.36 -14.37 -15.88
CA VAL A 110 0.61 -15.81 -15.66
C VAL A 110 -0.44 -16.68 -16.34
N LEU A 111 -1.71 -16.29 -16.34
CA LEU A 111 -2.79 -17.08 -16.93
C LEU A 111 -2.72 -17.10 -18.47
N LEU A 112 -2.18 -16.05 -19.08
CA LEU A 112 -2.00 -15.92 -20.53
C LEU A 112 -0.70 -16.55 -21.06
N LEU A 113 0.19 -17.02 -20.17
CA LEU A 113 1.50 -17.61 -20.50
C LEU A 113 1.43 -19.13 -20.50
#